data_AF-A0A1F7NXV9-F1
#
_entry.id   AF-A0A1F7NXV9-F1
#
_cell.length_a   1.000
_cell.length_b   1.000
_cell.length_c   1.000
_cell.angle_alpha   90.00
_cell.angle_beta   90.00
_cell.angle_gamma   90.00
#
_symmetry.space_group_name_H-M   'P 1'
#
loop_
_entity.id
_entity.type
_entity.pdbx_description
1 polymer ?
#
loop_
_entity_poly.entity_id
_entity_poly.type
_entity_poly.pdbx_seq_one_letter_code
_entity_poly.pdbx_strand_id
1 'polypeptide(L)'
;MEALARLGVAPTVTLIDYRSDQPFTDLAEACDFWMEYMGLQGEEPRAFLRTFLAGRLVRDGDEWIAPYPKRAAVIWWRVGASFSSSPLPLTLPSPPGGGG
;
A
#
# COMPACT_ATOMS: atom_id res chain seq x y z
N MET A 1 -2.68 -10.38 12.15
CA MET A 1 -2.18 -9.65 13.34
C MET A 1 -1.78 -10.62 14.46
N GLU A 2 -2.66 -11.53 14.90
CA GLU A 2 -2.32 -12.52 15.95
C GLU A 2 -1.07 -13.37 15.66
N ALA A 3 -0.87 -13.82 14.42
CA ALA A 3 0.31 -14.61 14.06
C ALA A 3 1.63 -13.84 14.21
N LEU A 4 1.65 -12.53 13.90
CA LEU A 4 2.83 -11.68 14.09
C LEU A 4 3.03 -11.30 15.57
N ALA A 5 1.94 -11.06 16.29
CA ALA A 5 1.99 -10.77 17.73
C ALA A 5 2.62 -11.94 18.51
N ARG A 6 2.30 -13.19 18.13
CA ARG A 6 2.93 -14.40 18.71
C ARG A 6 4.43 -14.49 18.43
N LEU A 7 4.92 -13.82 17.38
CA LEU A 7 6.36 -13.73 17.06
C LEU A 7 7.03 -12.52 17.72
N GLY A 8 6.33 -11.81 18.63
CA GLY A 8 6.84 -10.60 19.25
C GLY A 8 7.00 -9.45 18.26
N VAL A 9 6.24 -9.43 17.16
CA VAL A 9 6.24 -8.34 16.19
C VAL A 9 4.92 -7.59 16.32
N ALA A 10 5.00 -6.31 16.70
CA ALA A 10 3.85 -5.40 16.63
C ALA A 10 4.01 -4.48 15.41
N PRO A 11 3.41 -4.83 14.26
CA PRO A 11 3.46 -3.98 13.09
C PRO A 11 2.52 -2.79 13.25
N THR A 12 2.99 -1.62 12.84
CA THR A 12 2.11 -0.48 12.56
C THR A 12 1.43 -0.73 11.23
N VAL A 13 0.10 -0.56 11.21
CA VAL A 13 -0.71 -0.66 10.01
C VAL A 13 -1.40 0.68 9.81
N THR A 14 -1.29 1.26 8.62
CA THR A 14 -2.01 2.48 8.26
C THR A 14 -2.66 2.29 6.91
N LEU A 15 -3.95 2.59 6.85
CA LEU A 15 -4.67 2.66 5.58
C LEU A 15 -4.40 4.01 4.94
N ILE A 16 -4.01 4.00 3.67
CA ILE A 16 -3.79 5.21 2.89
C ILE A 16 -4.65 5.16 1.63
N ASP A 17 -5.13 6.33 1.23
CA ASP A 17 -5.55 6.60 -0.14
C ASP A 17 -4.31 7.03 -0.92
N TYR A 18 -4.11 6.47 -2.11
CA TYR A 18 -2.99 6.87 -2.96
C TYR A 18 -3.37 6.86 -4.43
N ARG A 19 -2.67 7.69 -5.20
CA ARG A 19 -2.76 7.74 -6.65
C ARG A 19 -1.51 7.07 -7.19
N SER A 20 -1.70 6.00 -7.95
CA SER A 20 -0.65 5.39 -8.76
C SER A 20 -1.14 5.43 -10.20
N ASP A 21 -1.57 6.62 -10.58
CA ASP A 21 -2.00 6.95 -11.91
C ASP A 21 -0.72 7.00 -12.77
N GLN A 22 -0.74 6.37 -13.93
CA GLN A 22 0.36 6.47 -14.89
C GLN A 22 0.15 7.76 -15.71
N PRO A 23 1.07 8.72 -15.64
CA PRO A 23 0.99 9.91 -16.46
C PRO A 23 1.39 9.60 -17.91
N PHE A 24 0.73 10.25 -18.84
CA PHE A 24 1.07 10.29 -20.26
C PHE A 24 1.19 11.74 -20.70
N THR A 25 2.15 12.04 -21.57
CA THR A 25 2.32 13.37 -22.18
C THR A 25 1.13 13.71 -23.06
N ASP A 26 0.64 12.73 -23.83
CA ASP A 26 -0.51 12.89 -24.70
C ASP A 26 -1.27 11.58 -24.94
N LEU A 27 -2.37 11.69 -25.68
CA LEU A 27 -3.23 10.55 -26.01
C LEU A 27 -2.53 9.53 -26.92
N ALA A 28 -1.56 9.97 -27.75
CA ALA A 28 -0.85 9.07 -28.65
C ALA A 28 0.12 8.17 -27.86
N GLU A 29 0.87 8.75 -26.92
CA GLU A 29 1.72 8.00 -25.99
C GLU A 29 0.90 6.98 -25.20
N ALA A 30 -0.26 7.38 -24.67
CA ALA A 30 -1.15 6.46 -23.97
C ALA A 30 -1.60 5.29 -24.85
N CYS A 31 -1.93 5.55 -26.12
CA CYS A 31 -2.27 4.49 -27.07
C CYS A 31 -1.08 3.56 -27.34
N ASP A 32 0.12 4.11 -27.55
CA ASP A 32 1.34 3.35 -27.84
C ASP A 32 1.66 2.40 -26.68
N PHE A 33 1.67 2.93 -25.45
CA PHE A 33 1.91 2.14 -24.24
C PHE A 33 0.97 0.94 -24.12
N TRP A 34 -0.33 1.18 -24.27
CA TRP A 34 -1.33 0.13 -24.09
C TRP A 34 -1.36 -0.88 -25.25
N MET A 35 -1.08 -0.44 -26.49
CA MET A 35 -0.91 -1.34 -27.63
C MET A 35 0.27 -2.28 -27.40
N GLU A 36 1.41 -1.77 -26.94
CA GLU A 36 2.58 -2.57 -26.59
C GLU A 36 2.29 -3.53 -25.43
N TYR A 37 1.76 -3.00 -24.33
CA TYR A 37 1.48 -3.77 -23.11
C TYR A 37 0.53 -4.96 -23.36
N MET A 38 -0.48 -4.77 -24.22
CA MET A 38 -1.45 -5.81 -24.57
C MET A 38 -1.06 -6.65 -25.79
N GLY A 39 0.07 -6.35 -26.46
CA GLY A 39 0.49 -7.03 -27.68
C GLY A 39 -0.47 -6.82 -28.86
N LEU A 40 -1.17 -5.69 -28.91
CA LEU A 40 -2.12 -5.35 -29.98
C LEU A 40 -1.39 -4.67 -31.13
N GLN A 41 -1.86 -4.91 -32.37
CA GLN A 41 -1.27 -4.34 -33.58
C GLN A 41 -2.37 -3.93 -34.56
N GLY A 42 -2.08 -2.93 -35.39
CA GLY A 42 -2.97 -2.46 -36.45
C GLY A 42 -3.85 -1.27 -36.06
N GLU A 43 -4.47 -0.69 -37.09
CA GLU A 43 -5.22 0.57 -36.98
C GLU A 43 -6.55 0.43 -36.24
N GLU A 44 -7.24 -0.70 -36.38
CA GLU A 44 -8.56 -0.88 -35.76
C GLU A 44 -8.47 -0.92 -34.22
N PRO A 45 -7.59 -1.74 -33.59
CA PRO A 45 -7.38 -1.67 -32.15
C PRO A 45 -6.91 -0.30 -31.69
N ARG A 46 -6.04 0.37 -32.46
CA ARG A 46 -5.54 1.72 -32.14
C ARG A 46 -6.67 2.75 -32.13
N ALA A 47 -7.53 2.74 -33.14
CA ALA A 47 -8.66 3.67 -33.25
C ALA A 47 -9.66 3.48 -32.10
N PHE A 48 -9.93 2.23 -31.73
CA PHE A 48 -10.74 1.90 -30.56
C PHE A 48 -10.09 2.45 -29.28
N LEU A 49 -8.80 2.16 -29.08
CA LEU A 49 -8.05 2.60 -27.90
C LEU A 49 -8.05 4.10 -27.74
N ARG A 50 -7.79 4.83 -28.83
CA ARG A 50 -7.79 6.29 -28.85
C ARG A 50 -9.13 6.84 -28.38
N THR A 51 -10.22 6.29 -28.90
CA THR A 51 -11.59 6.72 -28.54
C THR A 51 -11.89 6.40 -27.07
N PHE A 52 -11.52 5.20 -26.62
CA PHE A 52 -11.72 4.75 -25.25
C PHE A 52 -10.95 5.59 -24.23
N LEU A 53 -9.67 5.87 -24.50
CA LEU A 53 -8.80 6.63 -23.62
C LEU A 53 -9.16 8.12 -23.60
N ALA A 54 -9.58 8.71 -24.73
CA ALA A 54 -10.00 10.11 -24.77
C ALA A 54 -11.19 10.41 -23.83
N GLY A 55 -12.06 9.43 -23.58
CA GLY A 55 -13.17 9.56 -22.63
C GLY A 55 -12.82 9.25 -21.18
N ARG A 56 -11.61 8.77 -20.88
CA ARG A 56 -11.19 8.32 -19.54
C ARG A 56 -10.02 9.10 -18.97
N LEU A 57 -9.10 9.55 -19.81
CA LEU A 57 -7.96 10.34 -19.37
C LEU A 57 -8.44 11.75 -19.01
N VAL A 58 -7.97 12.23 -17.88
CA VAL A 58 -8.22 13.58 -17.37
C VAL A 58 -6.89 14.34 -17.44
N ARG A 59 -6.94 15.63 -17.80
CA ARG A 59 -5.76 16.49 -17.72
C ARG A 59 -5.48 16.87 -16.27
N ASP A 60 -4.24 16.71 -15.86
CA ASP A 60 -3.70 17.19 -14.58
C ASP A 60 -2.40 17.94 -14.88
N GLY A 61 -2.48 19.27 -14.94
CA GLY A 61 -1.39 20.12 -15.46
C GLY A 61 -1.09 19.82 -16.93
N ASP A 62 0.16 19.44 -17.20
CA ASP A 62 0.67 19.11 -18.54
C ASP A 62 0.55 17.60 -18.86
N GLU A 63 0.05 16.79 -17.93
CA GLU A 63 -0.06 15.34 -18.09
C GLU A 63 -1.52 14.89 -18.28
N TRP A 64 -1.68 13.73 -18.92
CA TRP A 64 -2.90 12.98 -19.02
C TRP A 64 -2.85 11.78 -18.10
N ILE A 65 -3.82 11.71 -17.18
CA ILE A 65 -3.88 10.65 -16.18
C ILE A 65 -5.17 9.86 -16.30
N ALA A 66 -5.08 8.54 -16.13
CA ALA A 66 -6.24 7.70 -15.92
C ALA A 66 -6.55 7.67 -14.41
N PRO A 67 -7.53 8.44 -13.90
CA PRO A 67 -7.79 8.50 -12.47
C PRO A 67 -8.31 7.14 -11.99
N TYR A 68 -7.56 6.49 -11.12
CA TYR A 68 -8.00 5.25 -10.48
C TYR A 68 -7.79 5.35 -8.97
N PRO A 69 -8.84 5.58 -8.17
CA PRO A 69 -8.71 5.70 -6.72
C PRO A 69 -8.27 4.34 -6.13
N LYS A 70 -7.12 4.32 -5.46
CA LYS A 70 -6.59 3.12 -4.81
C LYS A 70 -6.52 3.32 -3.31
N ARG A 71 -6.82 2.23 -2.58
CA ARG A 71 -6.61 2.13 -1.13
C ARG A 71 -5.59 1.04 -0.86
N ALA A 72 -4.63 1.34 0.00
CA ALA A 72 -3.59 0.40 0.40
C ALA A 72 -3.45 0.36 1.93
N ALA A 73 -3.01 -0.79 2.45
CA ALA A 73 -2.53 -0.91 3.81
C ALA A 73 -1.00 -0.88 3.80
N VAL A 74 -0.40 0.15 4.39
CA VAL A 74 1.04 0.20 4.64
C VAL A 74 1.30 -0.49 5.98
N ILE A 75 2.15 -1.51 5.97
CA ILE A 75 2.50 -2.31 7.14
C ILE A 75 4.00 -2.21 7.36
N TRP A 76 4.44 -1.74 8.52
CA TRP A 76 5.86 -1.63 8.85
C TRP A 76 6.13 -1.88 10.34
N TRP A 77 7.36 -2.26 10.67
CA TRP A 77 7.83 -2.42 12.05
C TRP A 77 9.32 -2.09 12.15
N ARG A 78 9.79 -1.68 13.33
CA ARG A 78 11.22 -1.50 13.56
C ARG A 78 11.86 -2.85 13.88
N VAL A 79 12.89 -3.21 13.12
CA VAL A 79 13.73 -4.38 13.42
C VAL A 79 14.52 -4.10 14.70
N GLY A 80 14.47 -5.02 15.67
CA GLY A 80 15.19 -4.89 16.95
C GLY A 80 14.48 -4.07 18.04
N ALA A 81 13.23 -3.68 17.85
CA ALA A 81 12.41 -3.17 18.94
C ALA A 81 12.06 -4.33 19.90
N SER A 82 12.93 -4.56 20.88
CA SER A 82 12.65 -5.45 22.01
C SER A 82 11.41 -4.94 22.74
N PHE A 83 10.35 -5.74 22.78
CA PHE A 83 9.25 -5.46 23.69
C PHE A 83 9.80 -5.62 25.10
N SER A 84 9.77 -4.54 25.88
CA SER A 84 9.86 -4.65 27.33
C SER A 84 8.64 -5.46 27.75
N SER A 85 8.84 -6.76 27.96
CA SER A 85 8.01 -7.50 28.89
C SER A 85 8.24 -6.79 30.21
N SER A 86 7.31 -5.92 30.63
CA SER A 86 7.28 -5.47 32.01
C SER A 86 7.28 -6.75 32.85
N PRO A 87 8.30 -6.99 33.69
CA PRO A 87 8.19 -8.09 34.62
C PRO A 87 6.98 -7.77 35.49
N LEU A 88 5.99 -8.67 35.50
CA LEU A 88 4.95 -8.64 36.52
C LEU A 88 5.65 -8.38 37.86
N PRO A 89 5.15 -7.45 38.70
CA PRO A 89 5.79 -7.21 39.99
C PRO A 89 5.81 -8.54 40.74
N LEU A 90 7.01 -9.07 40.98
CA LEU A 90 7.24 -10.21 41.84
C LEU A 90 6.90 -9.77 43.26
N THR A 91 5.63 -9.86 43.65
CA THR A 91 5.26 -9.86 45.05
C THR A 91 5.75 -11.17 45.64
N LEU A 92 6.98 -11.15 46.16
CA LEU A 92 7.47 -12.18 47.06
C LEU A 92 6.57 -12.20 48.31
N PRO A 93 5.98 -13.33 48.69
CA PRO A 93 5.27 -13.41 49.96
C PRO A 93 6.23 -13.13 51.11
N SER A 94 5.82 -12.26 52.04
CA SER A 94 6.59 -11.94 53.24
C SER A 94 6.86 -13.22 54.05
N PRO A 95 8.06 -13.38 54.64
CA PRO A 95 8.34 -14.53 55.50
C PRO A 95 7.44 -14.46 56.73
N PRO A 96 7.04 -15.60 57.31
CA PRO A 96 6.27 -15.60 58.55
C PRO A 96 7.18 -15.11 59.69
N GLY A 97 7.02 -13.84 60.05
CA GLY A 97 7.66 -13.24 61.21
C GLY A 97 6.77 -13.36 62.44
N GLY A 98 7.17 -14.24 63.36
CA GLY A 98 7.07 -14.01 64.80
C GLY A 98 5.83 -14.52 65.52
N GLY A 99 6.04 -15.44 66.47
CA GLY A 99 5.11 -15.72 67.55
C GLY A 99 5.80 -16.42 68.71
N GLY A 100 5.98 -15.70 69.83
CA GLY A 100 6.12 -16.25 71.18
C GLY A 100 7.54 -16.59 71.64
#